data_AF-A0A401TTI4-F1
#
_entry.id   AF-A0A401TTI4-F1
#
_cell.length_a   1.000
_cell.length_b   1.000
_cell.length_c   1.000
_cell.angle_alpha   90.00
_cell.angle_beta   90.00
_cell.angle_gamma   90.00
#
_symmetry.space_group_name_H-M   'P 1'
#
loop_
_entity.id
_entity.type
_entity.pdbx_description
1 polymer ?
#
loop_
_entity_poly.entity_id
_entity_poly.type
_entity_poly.pdbx_seq_one_letter_code
_entity_poly.pdbx_strand_id
1 'polypeptide(L)' 'VSKTAADLMAYCDAHSCEDPLITPVPTSENPFREKKFFCALL' A
#
# COMPACT_ATOMS: atom_id res chain seq x y z
N VAL A 1 7.72 -2.82 -26.24
CA VAL A 1 6.53 -2.76 -25.34
C VAL A 1 6.43 -4.01 -24.46
N SER A 2 6.66 -5.21 -24.98
CA SER A 2 6.53 -6.48 -24.21
C SER A 2 7.43 -6.58 -22.96
N LYS A 3 8.70 -6.17 -23.05
CA LYS A 3 9.64 -6.26 -21.91
C LYS A 3 9.30 -5.30 -20.78
N THR A 4 9.03 -4.04 -21.10
CA THR A 4 8.62 -3.02 -20.12
C THR A 4 7.34 -3.40 -19.40
N ALA A 5 6.37 -4.01 -20.10
CA ALA A 5 5.14 -4.48 -19.48
C ALA A 5 5.40 -5.63 -18.48
N ALA A 6 6.28 -6.57 -18.83
CA ALA A 6 6.67 -7.65 -17.93
C ALA A 6 7.40 -7.13 -16.68
N ASP A 7 8.25 -6.12 -16.83
CA ASP A 7 8.98 -5.51 -15.72
C ASP A 7 8.01 -4.76 -14.78
N LEU A 8 6.99 -4.08 -15.32
CA LEU A 8 5.94 -3.45 -14.53
C LEU A 8 5.10 -4.49 -13.77
N MET A 9 4.71 -5.59 -14.41
CA MET A 9 3.96 -6.66 -13.74
C MET A 9 4.79 -7.28 -12.61
N ALA A 10 6.05 -7.61 -12.86
CA ALA A 10 6.93 -8.17 -11.84
C ALA A 10 7.12 -7.23 -10.64
N TYR A 11 7.21 -5.92 -10.88
CA TYR A 11 7.29 -4.93 -9.81
C TYR A 11 6.00 -4.89 -8.99
N CYS A 12 4.85 -4.82 -9.65
CA CYS A 12 3.55 -4.80 -8.97
C CYS A 12 3.32 -6.08 -8.16
N ASP A 13 3.60 -7.25 -8.72
CA ASP A 13 3.43 -8.54 -8.04
C ASP A 13 4.33 -8.66 -6.80
N ALA A 14 5.53 -8.07 -6.83
CA ALA A 14 6.44 -8.07 -5.69
C ALA A 14 5.97 -7.15 -4.53
N HIS A 15 5.24 -6.07 -4.81
CA HIS A 15 4.88 -5.04 -3.82
C HIS A 15 3.38 -4.95 -3.51
N SER A 16 2.53 -5.72 -4.18
CA SER A 16 1.07 -5.67 -3.98
C SER A 16 0.63 -6.01 -2.55
N CYS A 17 1.42 -6.81 -1.83
CA CYS A 17 1.18 -7.17 -0.43
C CYS A 17 1.48 -6.01 0.53
N GLU A 18 2.32 -5.05 0.12
CA GLU A 18 2.73 -3.90 0.92
C GLU A 18 1.84 -2.68 0.66
N ASP A 19 1.06 -2.69 -0.42
CA ASP A 19 0.09 -1.64 -0.75
C ASP A 19 -1.16 -1.78 0.14
N PRO A 20 -1.41 -0.86 1.09
CA PRO A 20 -2.55 -0.92 2.00
C PRO A 20 -3.92 -0.75 1.32
N LEU A 21 -3.95 -0.26 0.08
CA LEU A 21 -5.16 -0.07 -0.71
C LEU A 21 -5.51 -1.32 -1.53
N ILE A 22 -4.52 -2.13 -1.89
CA ILE A 22 -4.72 -3.43 -2.55
C ILE A 22 -4.92 -4.53 -1.50
N THR A 23 -4.05 -4.57 -0.49
CA THR A 23 -4.12 -5.52 0.63
C THR A 23 -4.55 -4.76 1.89
N PRO A 24 -5.82 -4.89 2.33
CA PRO A 24 -6.33 -4.11 3.45
C PRO A 24 -5.53 -4.39 4.73
N VAL A 25 -5.05 -3.32 5.35
CA VAL A 25 -4.36 -3.40 6.66
C VAL A 25 -5.36 -3.47 7.82
N PRO A 26 -4.96 -4.06 8.97
CA PRO A 26 -5.76 -4.03 10.18
C PRO A 26 -6.15 -2.61 10.60
N THR A 27 -7.30 -2.47 11.25
CA THR A 27 -7.82 -1.15 11.68
C THR A 27 -6.86 -0.40 12.61
N SER A 28 -6.08 -1.12 13.43
CA SER A 28 -5.08 -0.55 14.32
C SER A 28 -3.92 0.13 13.61
N GLU A 29 -3.59 -0.31 12.40
CA GLU A 29 -2.48 0.18 11.58
C GLU A 29 -2.89 1.30 10.63
N ASN A 30 -4.20 1.44 10.36
CA ASN A 30 -4.71 2.55 9.56
C ASN A 30 -4.78 3.85 10.41
N PRO A 31 -3.91 4.85 10.14
CA PRO A 31 -3.86 6.08 10.95
C PRO A 31 -5.07 6.99 10.74
N PHE A 32 -5.89 6.74 9.71
CA PHE A 32 -7.02 7.59 9.34
C PHE A 32 -8.37 7.10 9.89
N ARG A 33 -8.45 5.89 10.46
CA ARG A 33 -9.74 5.28 10.78
C ARG A 33 -10.28 5.70 12.15
N GLU A 34 -9.43 5.73 13.16
CA GLU A 34 -9.80 6.21 14.50
C GLU A 34 -9.20 7.60 14.73
N LYS A 35 -9.93 8.49 15.39
CA LYS A 35 -9.39 9.77 15.88
C LYS A 35 -8.38 9.51 16.99
N LYS A 36 -7.21 8.97 16.65
CA LYS A 36 -6.07 8.88 17.55
C LYS A 36 -5.22 10.13 17.39
N PHE A 37 -4.58 10.56 18.48
CA PHE A 37 -3.66 11.69 18.53
C PHE A 37 -2.39 11.53 17.66
N PHE A 38 -2.26 10.42 16.93
CA PHE A 38 -1.08 10.08 16.12
C PHE A 38 -1.13 10.62 14.68
N CYS A 39 -2.20 11.32 14.28
CA CYS A 39 -2.23 12.04 13.01
C CYS A 39 -1.36 13.31 13.12
N ALA A 40 -0.03 13.12 13.08
CA ALA A 40 0.92 14.19 12.89
C ALA A 40 1.02 14.47 11.40
N LEU A 41 0.43 15.58 10.95
CA LEU A 41 0.80 16.18 9.67
C LEU A 41 2.19 16.81 9.89
N LEU A 42 3.24 16.12 9.43
CA LEU A 42 4.61 16.66 9.38
C LEU A 42 4.82 17.44 8.08
#